data_AF-A0A3P8WVA9-F1
#
_entry.id   AF-A0A3P8WVA9-F1
#
_cell.length_a   1.000
_cell.length_b   1.000
_cell.length_c   1.000
_cell.angle_alpha   90.00
_cell.angle_beta   90.00
_cell.angle_gamma   90.00
#
_symmetry.space_group_name_H-M   'P 1'
#
loop_
_entity.id
_entity.type
_entity.pdbx_description
1 polymer ?
#
loop_
_entity_poly.entity_id
_entity_poly.type
_entity_poly.pdbx_seq_one_letter_code
_entity_poly.pdbx_strand_id
1 'polypeptide(L)'
;MACTRRTKTLVSTCVILSGMTNIVCLLYVGWVTNYIANMYINVPMPLPERKLEAEKKGDTLRIIERLDRLESVVNQHIQEAPGRGEDGQEDTSFSDSSLFTHWGQDLSPDNRRVALKMFQYYGYNGYLSDRLSLHRPIPDLRPDGCRNITYPLNLPQVSIVFIFVNEALSVILRSIHSAINRTPSHLLKEIILVDDNSDNNELKEKLQDFVSETNSQRPGFIKVVRHSKQEGLIRSRVSGWRAATAPVVALFDAHVEFNVGWAEPILQRIQEDRTRIISPSFDNIKYDTFMIEEYPLSAQGFDWELWCRYLNPPKSWWNQGNRSAPIQSPALIGCFVVDRLYFEEIGLLDEGMEVYGGENVELGIRVWQCGGSVEVHPCARIAHIERAHKPYTEDLTSHVRRNALRVAEVWMDEFKSHVYMAWNIPQEDSGIDIGDISERKALRKRLQCKTFRWYLVNIYPEMRMYSDTVAYGVLKNSLKNDLCLDQGPDNDNVPILYLCHGMTPQNVYYTSAQLLHIGLLSPTIDDDDNKCLVDVNSRPRLIECGYAAAKRMKLHWLFTQGGSIQNRKSRRCLELVASGDNEFGYQLALQKCTGQKWFITNMLFSSTS
;
A
#
# COMPACT_ATOMS: atom_id res chain seq x y z
N MET A 1 -50.89 47.11 5.91
CA MET A 1 -51.37 45.76 5.51
C MET A 1 -51.27 45.59 3.98
N ALA A 2 -50.07 45.64 3.38
CA ALA A 2 -49.95 45.75 1.91
C ALA A 2 -48.59 45.28 1.33
N CYS A 3 -48.04 44.12 1.74
CA CYS A 3 -46.78 43.63 1.15
C CYS A 3 -46.66 42.09 1.00
N THR A 4 -47.77 41.35 1.05
CA THR A 4 -47.80 39.87 1.07
C THR A 4 -48.51 39.23 -0.13
N ARG A 5 -48.76 39.98 -1.22
CA ARG A 5 -49.48 39.50 -2.43
C ARG A 5 -48.65 39.36 -3.71
N ARG A 6 -47.39 39.84 -3.77
CA ARG A 6 -46.54 39.73 -4.99
C ARG A 6 -45.62 38.50 -5.04
N THR A 7 -45.29 37.87 -3.90
CA THR A 7 -44.34 36.75 -3.85
C THR A 7 -44.91 35.39 -4.26
N LYS A 8 -46.24 35.18 -4.20
CA LYS A 8 -46.85 33.88 -4.53
C LYS A 8 -46.86 33.56 -6.03
N THR A 9 -46.90 34.56 -6.92
CA THR A 9 -46.91 34.35 -8.38
C THR A 9 -45.55 33.89 -8.90
N LEU A 10 -44.45 34.50 -8.43
CA LEU A 10 -43.08 34.18 -8.88
C LEU A 10 -42.67 32.73 -8.59
N VAL A 11 -42.99 32.21 -7.40
CA VAL A 11 -42.69 30.82 -7.03
C VAL A 11 -43.46 29.84 -7.94
N SER A 12 -44.72 30.14 -8.25
CA SER A 12 -45.56 29.32 -9.14
C SER A 12 -44.96 29.20 -10.56
N THR A 13 -44.43 30.30 -11.11
CA THR A 13 -43.80 30.29 -12.44
C THR A 13 -42.51 29.47 -12.51
N CYS A 14 -41.66 29.50 -11.47
CA CYS A 14 -40.42 28.72 -11.46
C CYS A 14 -40.69 27.20 -11.39
N VAL A 15 -41.69 26.76 -10.62
CA VAL A 15 -42.05 25.33 -10.52
C VAL A 15 -42.58 24.80 -11.86
N ILE A 16 -43.37 25.58 -12.59
CA ILE A 16 -43.88 25.19 -13.92
C ILE A 16 -42.75 25.05 -14.94
N LEU A 17 -41.79 25.99 -14.95
CA LEU A 17 -40.61 25.93 -15.82
C LEU A 17 -39.74 24.69 -15.54
N SER A 18 -39.51 24.35 -14.26
CA SER A 18 -38.78 23.14 -13.86
C SER A 18 -39.52 21.85 -14.23
N GLY A 19 -40.86 21.84 -14.17
CA GLY A 19 -41.68 20.72 -14.63
C GLY A 19 -41.57 20.49 -16.14
N MET A 20 -41.61 21.56 -16.94
CA MET A 20 -41.51 21.48 -18.40
C MET A 20 -40.16 20.98 -18.88
N THR A 21 -39.04 21.43 -18.30
CA THR A 21 -37.71 20.95 -18.69
C THR A 21 -37.53 19.45 -18.46
N ASN A 22 -38.01 18.93 -17.32
CA ASN A 22 -37.94 17.50 -17.03
C ASN A 22 -38.76 16.65 -18.01
N ILE A 23 -39.94 17.13 -18.43
CA ILE A 23 -40.76 16.44 -19.44
C ILE A 23 -40.05 16.38 -20.80
N VAL A 24 -39.41 17.48 -21.23
CA VAL A 24 -38.64 17.50 -22.49
C VAL A 24 -37.44 16.54 -22.43
N CYS A 25 -36.71 16.49 -21.31
CA CYS A 25 -35.62 15.52 -21.13
C CYS A 25 -36.10 14.06 -21.18
N LEU A 26 -37.23 13.73 -20.53
CA LEU A 26 -37.81 12.38 -20.56
C LEU A 26 -38.29 11.98 -21.96
N LEU A 27 -38.89 12.90 -22.71
CA LEU A 27 -39.28 12.67 -24.11
C LEU A 27 -38.07 12.47 -25.02
N TYR A 28 -36.98 13.22 -24.80
CA TYR A 28 -35.74 13.06 -25.56
C TYR A 28 -35.07 11.71 -25.29
N VAL A 29 -34.97 11.29 -24.02
CA VAL A 29 -34.44 9.96 -23.65
C VAL A 29 -35.31 8.84 -24.25
N GLY A 30 -36.64 8.96 -24.19
CA GLY A 30 -37.56 8.01 -24.82
C GLY A 30 -37.46 7.95 -26.35
N TRP A 31 -37.12 9.05 -27.00
CA TRP A 31 -36.86 9.08 -28.44
C TRP A 31 -35.53 8.38 -28.79
N VAL A 32 -34.46 8.63 -28.04
CA VAL A 32 -33.14 8.00 -28.24
C VAL A 32 -33.20 6.47 -28.02
N THR A 33 -33.87 6.00 -26.96
CA THR A 33 -33.99 4.54 -26.71
C THR A 33 -34.81 3.84 -27.79
N ASN A 34 -35.89 4.47 -28.27
CA ASN A 34 -36.71 3.92 -29.37
C ASN A 34 -35.97 3.98 -30.73
N TYR A 35 -35.11 4.96 -30.96
CA TYR A 35 -34.24 5.00 -32.14
C TYR A 35 -33.23 3.83 -32.15
N ILE A 36 -32.54 3.61 -31.02
CA ILE A 36 -31.58 2.50 -30.86
C ILE A 36 -32.26 1.14 -31.02
N ALA A 37 -33.44 0.96 -30.43
CA ALA A 37 -34.20 -0.30 -30.49
C ALA A 37 -34.63 -0.71 -31.91
N ASN A 38 -34.77 0.23 -32.84
CA ASN A 38 -35.20 -0.04 -34.22
C ASN A 38 -34.05 -0.41 -35.19
N MET A 39 -32.78 -0.43 -34.74
CA MET A 39 -31.64 -0.66 -35.64
C MET A 39 -31.13 -2.12 -35.75
N TYR A 40 -31.57 -3.08 -34.92
CA TYR A 40 -30.94 -4.41 -34.84
C TYR A 40 -31.91 -5.61 -34.79
N ILE A 41 -32.34 -6.10 -35.97
CA ILE A 41 -33.04 -7.39 -36.24
C ILE A 41 -32.63 -7.83 -37.67
N ASN A 42 -32.38 -9.10 -38.06
CA ASN A 42 -32.44 -10.40 -37.37
C ASN A 42 -31.02 -11.06 -37.29
N VAL A 43 -30.60 -12.26 -37.74
CA VAL A 43 -31.15 -13.43 -38.48
C VAL A 43 -30.49 -14.74 -37.88
N PRO A 44 -30.54 -16.00 -38.42
CA PRO A 44 -30.84 -17.16 -37.55
C PRO A 44 -29.77 -18.27 -37.40
N MET A 45 -30.09 -19.28 -36.58
CA MET A 45 -29.41 -20.59 -36.42
C MET A 45 -30.33 -21.74 -36.95
N PRO A 46 -30.08 -23.09 -36.83
CA PRO A 46 -29.00 -23.83 -36.12
C PRO A 46 -28.47 -25.20 -36.68
N LEU A 47 -27.38 -25.72 -36.04
CA LEU A 47 -27.03 -27.17 -35.79
C LEU A 47 -26.63 -28.11 -36.98
N PRO A 48 -26.06 -29.36 -36.77
CA PRO A 48 -25.65 -30.08 -35.53
C PRO A 48 -24.25 -30.79 -35.49
N GLU A 49 -23.78 -31.14 -34.26
CA GLU A 49 -22.87 -32.27 -33.87
C GLU A 49 -21.40 -32.33 -34.45
N ARG A 50 -20.38 -32.99 -33.85
CA ARG A 50 -20.32 -34.06 -32.81
C ARG A 50 -18.95 -34.21 -32.08
N LYS A 51 -18.99 -34.89 -30.92
CA LYS A 51 -17.92 -35.65 -30.18
C LYS A 51 -16.81 -34.91 -29.39
N LEU A 52 -16.82 -35.19 -28.07
CA LEU A 52 -15.68 -35.08 -27.15
C LEU A 52 -14.65 -36.20 -27.40
N GLU A 53 -13.38 -35.91 -27.08
CA GLU A 53 -12.46 -36.76 -26.26
C GLU A 53 -11.04 -36.15 -26.13
N ALA A 54 -10.69 -35.17 -26.96
CA ALA A 54 -9.36 -34.51 -26.96
C ALA A 54 -9.19 -33.37 -25.92
N GLU A 55 -10.28 -32.90 -25.30
CA GLU A 55 -10.34 -31.60 -24.60
C GLU A 55 -9.35 -31.47 -23.44
N LYS A 56 -9.13 -32.52 -22.63
CA LYS A 56 -8.24 -32.42 -21.45
C LYS A 56 -6.76 -32.14 -21.74
N LYS A 57 -6.29 -32.28 -22.98
CA LYS A 57 -4.98 -31.73 -23.42
C LYS A 57 -5.15 -30.41 -24.18
N GLY A 58 -6.23 -30.27 -24.95
CA GLY A 58 -6.56 -29.03 -25.66
C GLY A 58 -6.76 -27.83 -24.74
N ASP A 59 -7.37 -28.01 -23.57
CA ASP A 59 -7.63 -26.92 -22.63
C ASP A 59 -6.37 -26.46 -21.89
N THR A 60 -5.46 -27.36 -21.53
CA THR A 60 -4.15 -26.97 -20.96
C THR A 60 -3.32 -26.20 -22.00
N LEU A 61 -3.30 -26.67 -23.25
CA LEU A 61 -2.65 -25.95 -24.35
C LEU A 61 -3.33 -24.60 -24.65
N ARG A 62 -4.67 -24.52 -24.64
CA ARG A 62 -5.40 -23.26 -24.82
C ARG A 62 -5.24 -22.28 -23.66
N ILE A 63 -5.01 -22.76 -22.43
CA ILE A 63 -4.68 -21.90 -21.30
C ILE A 63 -3.26 -21.35 -21.48
N ILE A 64 -2.31 -22.17 -21.93
CA ILE A 64 -0.95 -21.71 -22.28
C ILE A 64 -0.98 -20.73 -23.46
N GLU A 65 -1.65 -21.05 -24.59
CA GLU A 65 -1.84 -20.12 -25.72
C GLU A 65 -2.57 -18.82 -25.31
N ARG A 66 -3.45 -18.86 -24.30
CA ARG A 66 -4.10 -17.66 -23.76
C ARG A 66 -3.22 -16.88 -22.81
N LEU A 67 -2.31 -17.52 -22.09
CA LEU A 67 -1.29 -16.87 -21.29
C LEU A 67 -0.24 -16.24 -22.22
N ASP A 68 0.35 -16.99 -23.16
CA ASP A 68 1.23 -16.48 -24.22
C ASP A 68 0.60 -15.28 -24.96
N ARG A 69 -0.72 -15.30 -25.21
CA ARG A 69 -1.42 -14.22 -25.92
C ARG A 69 -1.86 -13.06 -25.03
N LEU A 70 -2.05 -13.27 -23.73
CA LEU A 70 -2.19 -12.16 -22.77
C LEU A 70 -0.84 -11.51 -22.52
N GLU A 71 0.20 -12.31 -22.33
CA GLU A 71 1.59 -11.91 -22.23
C GLU A 71 2.06 -11.23 -23.53
N SER A 72 1.62 -11.67 -24.72
CA SER A 72 1.92 -10.95 -25.97
C SER A 72 1.10 -9.65 -26.11
N VAL A 73 -0.11 -9.55 -25.57
CA VAL A 73 -0.90 -8.30 -25.60
C VAL A 73 -0.36 -7.28 -24.59
N VAL A 74 0.09 -7.73 -23.42
CA VAL A 74 0.81 -6.92 -22.42
C VAL A 74 2.19 -6.53 -22.97
N ASN A 75 2.95 -7.46 -23.55
CA ASN A 75 4.21 -7.15 -24.22
C ASN A 75 4.03 -6.30 -25.47
N GLN A 76 2.89 -6.30 -26.17
CA GLN A 76 2.60 -5.29 -27.20
C GLN A 76 2.39 -3.90 -26.57
N HIS A 77 1.67 -3.79 -25.45
CA HIS A 77 1.56 -2.52 -24.70
C HIS A 77 2.89 -2.02 -24.10
N ILE A 78 3.89 -2.90 -23.93
CA ILE A 78 5.21 -2.57 -23.38
C ILE A 78 6.27 -2.40 -24.50
N GLN A 79 6.15 -3.10 -25.63
CA GLN A 79 7.10 -3.08 -26.75
C GLN A 79 6.65 -2.26 -27.97
N GLU A 80 5.69 -1.33 -27.82
CA GLU A 80 5.54 -0.20 -28.74
C GLU A 80 6.68 0.82 -28.58
N ALA A 81 7.91 0.35 -28.80
CA ALA A 81 8.96 1.17 -29.36
C ALA A 81 8.47 1.66 -30.74
N PRO A 82 8.26 2.97 -30.96
CA PRO A 82 7.62 3.43 -32.18
C PRO A 82 8.54 3.14 -33.37
N GLY A 83 8.11 2.20 -34.21
CA GLY A 83 8.62 2.08 -35.58
C GLY A 83 8.45 3.42 -36.30
N ARG A 84 9.27 3.68 -37.32
CA ARG A 84 9.11 4.87 -38.15
C ARG A 84 7.81 4.75 -38.96
N GLY A 85 6.73 5.29 -38.41
CA GLY A 85 5.52 5.57 -39.16
C GLY A 85 5.82 6.65 -40.21
N GLU A 86 5.67 6.28 -41.48
CA GLU A 86 5.45 7.25 -42.54
C GLU A 86 4.02 7.83 -42.37
N ASP A 87 3.75 8.99 -42.99
CA ASP A 87 2.44 9.67 -43.01
C ASP A 87 1.82 10.11 -41.67
N GLY A 88 2.52 11.04 -40.99
CA GLY A 88 1.99 12.41 -40.84
C GLY A 88 0.72 12.65 -39.98
N GLN A 89 0.23 11.68 -39.22
CA GLN A 89 -0.95 11.83 -38.37
C GLN A 89 -0.56 11.98 -36.89
N GLU A 90 -1.09 13.01 -36.21
CA GLU A 90 -0.78 13.27 -34.78
C GLU A 90 -1.44 12.22 -33.88
N ASP A 91 -0.63 11.38 -33.25
CA ASP A 91 -1.07 10.45 -32.20
C ASP A 91 -1.45 11.21 -30.93
N THR A 92 -2.75 11.32 -30.69
CA THR A 92 -3.33 12.05 -29.55
C THR A 92 -3.41 11.22 -28.26
N SER A 93 -3.08 9.91 -28.27
CA SER A 93 -3.20 9.04 -27.09
C SER A 93 -2.44 9.56 -25.85
N PHE A 94 -1.39 10.34 -26.08
CA PHE A 94 -0.57 10.95 -25.03
C PHE A 94 -1.20 12.14 -24.29
N SER A 95 -2.35 12.68 -24.71
CA SER A 95 -2.97 13.85 -24.04
C SER A 95 -3.59 13.53 -22.68
N ASP A 96 -4.06 12.30 -22.48
CA ASP A 96 -5.03 11.95 -21.44
C ASP A 96 -4.40 11.32 -20.19
N SER A 97 -3.06 11.34 -20.08
CA SER A 97 -2.35 10.87 -18.89
C SER A 97 -2.63 11.74 -17.67
N SER A 98 -2.83 11.11 -16.51
CA SER A 98 -2.99 11.76 -15.20
C SER A 98 -1.83 12.70 -14.82
N LEU A 99 -0.65 12.51 -15.41
CA LEU A 99 0.49 13.43 -15.29
C LEU A 99 0.14 14.86 -15.73
N PHE A 100 -0.75 15.03 -16.72
CA PHE A 100 -1.08 16.31 -17.32
C PHE A 100 -2.36 16.96 -16.74
N THR A 101 -2.98 16.36 -15.73
CA THR A 101 -4.21 16.90 -15.11
C THR A 101 -3.99 18.26 -14.43
N HIS A 102 -2.83 18.47 -13.79
CA HIS A 102 -2.50 19.72 -13.08
C HIS A 102 -1.33 20.50 -13.68
N TRP A 103 -0.64 19.95 -14.68
CA TRP A 103 0.63 20.48 -15.18
C TRP A 103 0.82 20.18 -16.67
N GLY A 104 1.74 20.91 -17.32
CA GLY A 104 2.21 20.58 -18.67
C GLY A 104 1.23 20.91 -19.80
N GLN A 105 0.14 21.65 -19.52
CA GLN A 105 -0.84 21.99 -20.53
C GLN A 105 -0.24 22.81 -21.69
N ASP A 106 0.67 23.74 -21.39
CA ASP A 106 1.38 24.56 -22.38
C ASP A 106 2.52 23.84 -23.12
N LEU A 107 2.76 22.55 -22.86
CA LEU A 107 3.81 21.78 -23.54
C LEU A 107 3.35 21.30 -24.92
N SER A 108 4.24 21.44 -25.90
CA SER A 108 4.10 20.83 -27.23
C SER A 108 4.01 19.28 -27.15
N PRO A 109 3.40 18.61 -28.16
CA PRO A 109 3.21 17.16 -28.14
C PRO A 109 4.50 16.36 -27.89
N ASP A 110 5.63 16.73 -28.50
CA ASP A 110 6.90 16.05 -28.26
C ASP A 110 7.43 16.23 -26.83
N ASN A 111 7.26 17.42 -26.23
CA ASN A 111 7.65 17.64 -24.84
C ASN A 111 6.76 16.86 -23.88
N ARG A 112 5.45 16.74 -24.15
CA ARG A 112 4.55 15.82 -23.41
C ARG A 112 5.01 14.36 -23.57
N ARG A 113 5.34 13.92 -24.79
CA ARG A 113 5.83 12.55 -25.08
C ARG A 113 7.13 12.22 -24.32
N VAL A 114 8.07 13.17 -24.21
CA VAL A 114 9.29 12.98 -23.38
C VAL A 114 8.94 12.96 -21.88
N ALA A 115 8.11 13.89 -21.41
CA ALA A 115 7.70 13.94 -20.00
C ALA A 115 6.98 12.67 -19.55
N LEU A 116 6.09 12.12 -20.39
CA LEU A 116 5.38 10.87 -20.11
C LEU A 116 6.32 9.68 -20.02
N LYS A 117 7.29 9.54 -20.93
CA LYS A 117 8.29 8.46 -20.87
C LYS A 117 9.13 8.51 -19.60
N MET A 118 9.54 9.71 -19.18
CA MET A 118 10.24 9.89 -17.90
C MET A 118 9.34 9.56 -16.70
N PHE A 119 8.06 9.92 -16.74
CA PHE A 119 7.09 9.54 -15.70
C PHE A 119 6.85 8.03 -15.62
N GLN A 120 6.73 7.35 -16.75
CA GLN A 120 6.60 5.89 -16.82
C GLN A 120 7.84 5.18 -16.24
N TYR A 121 9.05 5.69 -16.51
CA TYR A 121 10.30 5.11 -16.00
C TYR A 121 10.54 5.40 -14.50
N TYR A 122 10.36 6.65 -14.04
CA TYR A 122 10.68 7.04 -12.66
C TYR A 122 9.52 6.93 -11.65
N GLY A 123 8.26 6.89 -12.10
CA GLY A 123 7.08 7.03 -11.23
C GLY A 123 6.77 8.46 -10.78
N TYR A 124 7.49 9.45 -11.32
CA TYR A 124 7.30 10.88 -11.08
C TYR A 124 7.79 11.73 -12.27
N ASN A 125 7.44 13.02 -12.29
CA ASN A 125 7.75 13.95 -13.38
C ASN A 125 9.24 14.35 -13.45
N GLY A 126 10.09 13.43 -13.91
CA GLY A 126 11.53 13.67 -14.10
C GLY A 126 11.81 14.87 -15.02
N TYR A 127 11.00 15.06 -16.07
CA TYR A 127 11.14 16.18 -17.00
C TYR A 127 11.00 17.55 -16.31
N LEU A 128 10.04 17.70 -15.38
CA LEU A 128 9.92 18.88 -14.54
C LEU A 128 11.10 18.98 -13.56
N SER A 129 11.49 17.85 -12.95
CA SER A 129 12.59 17.82 -11.99
C SER A 129 13.91 18.32 -12.59
N ASP A 130 14.25 17.94 -13.83
CA ASP A 130 15.46 18.41 -14.53
C ASP A 130 15.47 19.93 -14.79
N ARG A 131 14.29 20.58 -14.72
CA ARG A 131 14.11 22.02 -14.91
C ARG A 131 13.94 22.77 -13.58
N LEU A 132 13.89 22.07 -12.46
CA LEU A 132 13.84 22.65 -11.10
C LEU A 132 15.24 22.74 -10.49
N SER A 133 15.60 23.93 -10.02
CA SER A 133 16.87 24.18 -9.33
C SER A 133 17.16 23.15 -8.23
N LEU A 134 18.40 22.65 -8.20
CA LEU A 134 18.94 21.81 -7.11
C LEU A 134 19.00 22.56 -5.77
N HIS A 135 18.87 23.89 -5.80
CA HIS A 135 18.90 24.80 -4.66
C HIS A 135 17.53 25.47 -4.41
N ARG A 136 16.43 24.85 -4.83
CA ARG A 136 15.08 25.46 -4.68
C ARG A 136 14.72 25.69 -3.20
N PRO A 137 14.05 26.80 -2.86
CA PRO A 137 13.50 26.97 -1.51
C PRO A 137 12.31 26.02 -1.31
N ILE A 138 12.14 25.55 -0.08
CA ILE A 138 10.98 24.76 0.38
C ILE A 138 10.35 25.42 1.62
N PRO A 139 9.03 25.32 1.84
CA PRO A 139 8.35 25.96 2.96
C PRO A 139 8.76 25.36 4.31
N ASP A 140 8.86 26.20 5.35
CA ASP A 140 9.09 25.74 6.73
C ASP A 140 7.77 25.32 7.39
N LEU A 141 7.39 24.05 7.17
CA LEU A 141 6.15 23.42 7.66
C LEU A 141 6.27 22.90 9.12
N ARG A 142 7.33 23.27 9.85
CA ARG A 142 7.47 22.84 11.27
C ARG A 142 6.42 23.54 12.15
N PRO A 143 5.85 22.84 13.16
CA PRO A 143 4.98 23.48 14.16
C PRO A 143 5.65 24.70 14.80
N ASP A 144 4.89 25.78 15.05
CA ASP A 144 5.46 27.08 15.44
C ASP A 144 6.41 27.02 16.65
N GLY A 145 6.11 26.16 17.63
CA GLY A 145 6.97 25.94 18.81
C GLY A 145 8.38 25.48 18.46
N CYS A 146 8.55 24.71 17.39
CA CYS A 146 9.84 24.19 16.93
C CYS A 146 10.82 25.29 16.50
N ARG A 147 10.33 26.45 16.04
CA ARG A 147 11.19 27.55 15.56
C ARG A 147 11.97 28.23 16.68
N ASN A 148 11.50 28.10 17.93
CA ASN A 148 12.07 28.75 19.11
C ASN A 148 12.90 27.79 20.00
N ILE A 149 13.06 26.52 19.60
CA ILE A 149 13.87 25.55 20.35
C ILE A 149 15.36 25.80 20.05
N THR A 150 16.15 25.93 21.12
CA THR A 150 17.62 25.96 21.04
C THR A 150 18.18 24.59 21.40
N TYR A 151 19.13 24.11 20.59
CA TYR A 151 19.76 22.79 20.74
C TYR A 151 21.21 22.94 21.25
N PRO A 152 21.78 21.92 21.92
CA PRO A 152 23.19 21.93 22.30
C PRO A 152 24.12 22.04 21.07
N LEU A 153 25.30 22.67 21.25
CA LEU A 153 26.31 22.73 20.17
C LEU A 153 27.18 21.46 20.08
N ASN A 154 27.12 20.59 21.10
CA ASN A 154 27.94 19.38 21.23
C ASN A 154 27.16 18.09 20.86
N LEU A 155 26.29 18.19 19.86
CA LEU A 155 25.55 17.04 19.32
C LEU A 155 26.47 16.07 18.55
N PRO A 156 26.13 14.77 18.46
CA PRO A 156 26.91 13.80 17.70
C PRO A 156 26.91 14.11 16.20
N GLN A 157 27.99 13.76 15.51
CA GLN A 157 28.03 13.85 14.05
C GLN A 157 27.15 12.77 13.41
N VAL A 158 26.66 13.05 12.19
CA VAL A 158 25.83 12.15 11.38
C VAL A 158 26.47 11.84 10.02
N SER A 159 26.43 10.57 9.63
CA SER A 159 26.65 10.12 8.25
C SER A 159 25.29 9.98 7.58
N ILE A 160 25.05 10.65 6.45
CA ILE A 160 23.81 10.51 5.69
C ILE A 160 24.02 9.48 4.58
N VAL A 161 23.17 8.45 4.53
CA VAL A 161 23.19 7.40 3.51
C VAL A 161 21.97 7.59 2.60
N PHE A 162 22.23 7.73 1.29
CA PHE A 162 21.20 7.65 0.26
C PHE A 162 21.35 6.34 -0.51
N ILE A 163 20.27 5.56 -0.56
CA ILE A 163 20.17 4.35 -1.41
C ILE A 163 19.44 4.68 -2.71
N PHE A 164 19.86 4.09 -3.83
CA PHE A 164 19.17 4.23 -5.11
C PHE A 164 19.42 3.06 -6.07
N VAL A 165 18.45 2.84 -6.95
CA VAL A 165 18.63 2.19 -8.25
C VAL A 165 17.89 3.05 -9.27
N ASN A 166 18.55 3.42 -10.37
CA ASN A 166 17.95 4.15 -11.50
C ASN A 166 17.14 5.43 -11.12
N GLU A 167 17.64 6.19 -10.14
CA GLU A 167 17.04 7.48 -9.76
C GLU A 167 17.33 8.57 -10.81
N ALA A 168 16.45 9.57 -10.95
CA ALA A 168 16.75 10.73 -11.80
C ALA A 168 17.91 11.54 -11.20
N LEU A 169 18.91 11.89 -12.02
CA LEU A 169 20.11 12.61 -11.57
C LEU A 169 19.75 13.94 -10.88
N SER A 170 18.78 14.68 -11.40
CA SER A 170 18.29 15.94 -10.82
C SER A 170 17.64 15.77 -9.44
N VAL A 171 17.10 14.59 -9.14
CA VAL A 171 16.48 14.28 -7.84
C VAL A 171 17.55 13.94 -6.81
N ILE A 172 18.44 12.97 -7.09
CA ILE A 172 19.50 12.59 -6.15
C ILE A 172 20.45 13.76 -5.85
N LEU A 173 20.79 14.60 -6.85
CA LEU A 173 21.58 15.80 -6.60
C LEU A 173 20.84 16.83 -5.73
N ARG A 174 19.52 16.98 -5.87
CA ARG A 174 18.72 17.88 -5.00
C ARG A 174 18.63 17.36 -3.57
N SER A 175 18.56 16.04 -3.38
CA SER A 175 18.66 15.39 -2.05
C SER A 175 20.01 15.68 -1.39
N ILE A 176 21.12 15.57 -2.15
CA ILE A 176 22.47 15.89 -1.66
C ILE A 176 22.62 17.40 -1.37
N HIS A 177 22.23 18.28 -2.28
CA HIS A 177 22.33 19.73 -2.08
C HIS A 177 21.47 20.22 -0.91
N SER A 178 20.25 19.71 -0.75
CA SER A 178 19.41 20.08 0.40
C SER A 178 19.98 19.52 1.71
N ALA A 179 20.50 18.29 1.74
CA ALA A 179 21.20 17.74 2.91
C ALA A 179 22.40 18.59 3.34
N ILE A 180 23.25 19.01 2.39
CA ILE A 180 24.42 19.86 2.64
C ILE A 180 23.99 21.25 3.15
N ASN A 181 23.01 21.87 2.50
CA ASN A 181 22.59 23.25 2.80
C ASN A 181 21.72 23.39 4.06
N ARG A 182 21.13 22.28 4.56
CA ARG A 182 20.18 22.29 5.69
C ARG A 182 20.70 21.59 6.95
N THR A 183 21.88 21.00 6.90
CA THR A 183 22.52 20.34 8.05
C THR A 183 23.76 21.14 8.47
N PRO A 184 23.91 21.54 9.76
CA PRO A 184 25.09 22.27 10.21
C PRO A 184 26.39 21.53 9.88
N SER A 185 27.38 22.25 9.35
CA SER A 185 28.62 21.67 8.79
C SER A 185 29.49 20.91 9.80
N HIS A 186 29.34 21.20 11.10
CA HIS A 186 30.00 20.47 12.19
C HIS A 186 29.29 19.16 12.56
N LEU A 187 28.00 19.00 12.23
CA LEU A 187 27.22 17.78 12.45
C LEU A 187 27.31 16.84 11.25
N LEU A 188 27.21 17.36 10.02
CA LEU A 188 27.27 16.54 8.81
C LEU A 188 28.70 16.04 8.55
N LYS A 189 28.97 14.77 8.87
CA LYS A 189 30.29 14.13 8.73
C LYS A 189 30.64 13.87 7.27
N GLU A 190 29.74 13.18 6.59
CA GLU A 190 29.90 12.59 5.27
C GLU A 190 28.54 12.23 4.68
N ILE A 191 28.50 12.08 3.35
CA ILE A 191 27.36 11.55 2.61
C ILE A 191 27.82 10.26 1.91
N ILE A 192 26.97 9.24 1.91
CA ILE A 192 27.26 7.91 1.38
C ILE A 192 26.17 7.59 0.35
N LEU A 193 26.59 7.39 -0.89
CA LEU A 193 25.73 7.07 -2.01
C LEU A 193 25.84 5.58 -2.31
N VAL A 194 24.75 4.82 -2.12
CA VAL A 194 24.70 3.38 -2.38
C VAL A 194 23.92 3.12 -3.66
N ASP A 195 24.64 2.79 -4.71
CA ASP A 195 24.14 2.41 -6.03
C ASP A 195 23.88 0.90 -6.07
N ASP A 196 22.60 0.52 -6.05
CA ASP A 196 22.15 -0.88 -6.11
C ASP A 196 22.14 -1.41 -7.54
N ASN A 197 23.28 -1.25 -8.23
CA ASN A 197 23.54 -1.68 -9.61
C ASN A 197 22.61 -1.00 -10.66
N SER A 198 22.59 0.33 -10.67
CA SER A 198 21.89 1.12 -11.71
C SER A 198 22.44 0.84 -13.12
N ASP A 199 21.56 0.81 -14.14
CA ASP A 199 21.97 0.72 -15.54
C ASP A 199 22.29 2.09 -16.15
N ASN A 200 21.57 3.15 -15.74
CA ASN A 200 21.71 4.53 -16.22
C ASN A 200 23.15 5.08 -16.16
N ASN A 201 23.68 5.47 -17.32
CA ASN A 201 25.04 6.04 -17.45
C ASN A 201 25.20 7.40 -16.76
N GLU A 202 24.14 8.19 -16.56
CA GLU A 202 24.24 9.48 -15.86
C GLU A 202 24.60 9.30 -14.37
N LEU A 203 24.13 8.22 -13.75
CA LEU A 203 24.49 7.82 -12.39
C LEU A 203 25.90 7.21 -12.29
N LYS A 204 26.55 6.97 -13.44
CA LYS A 204 27.93 6.46 -13.53
C LYS A 204 28.91 7.59 -13.78
N GLU A 205 28.73 8.35 -14.86
CA GLU A 205 29.64 9.42 -15.28
C GLU A 205 29.35 10.74 -14.55
N LYS A 206 28.22 11.40 -14.85
CA LYS A 206 27.88 12.74 -14.31
C LYS A 206 27.84 12.78 -12.77
N LEU A 207 27.34 11.71 -12.13
CA LEU A 207 27.37 11.61 -10.67
C LEU A 207 28.80 11.48 -10.13
N GLN A 208 29.69 10.76 -10.83
CA GLN A 208 31.09 10.64 -10.45
C GLN A 208 31.84 11.96 -10.62
N ASP A 209 31.52 12.76 -11.66
CA ASP A 209 32.09 14.10 -11.83
C ASP A 209 31.72 15.00 -10.65
N PHE A 210 30.44 15.09 -10.30
CA PHE A 210 29.94 15.86 -9.14
C PHE A 210 30.57 15.41 -7.81
N VAL A 211 30.70 14.09 -7.60
CA VAL A 211 31.38 13.51 -6.42
C VAL A 211 32.86 13.90 -6.40
N SER A 212 33.52 13.93 -7.56
CA SER A 212 34.95 14.27 -7.67
C SER A 212 35.20 15.77 -7.45
N GLU A 213 34.35 16.64 -8.01
CA GLU A 213 34.37 18.07 -7.74
C GLU A 213 34.14 18.37 -6.26
N THR A 214 33.10 17.79 -5.65
CA THR A 214 32.79 17.99 -4.22
C THR A 214 33.93 17.50 -3.33
N ASN A 215 34.49 16.33 -3.62
CA ASN A 215 35.63 15.78 -2.87
C ASN A 215 36.94 16.55 -3.08
N SER A 216 37.10 17.29 -4.19
CA SER A 216 38.25 18.19 -4.35
C SER A 216 38.24 19.35 -3.34
N GLN A 217 37.05 19.81 -2.95
CA GLN A 217 36.85 20.87 -1.96
C GLN A 217 36.83 20.32 -0.53
N ARG A 218 36.27 19.13 -0.31
CA ARG A 218 36.20 18.46 1.00
C ARG A 218 36.56 16.97 0.85
N PRO A 219 37.86 16.59 0.96
CA PRO A 219 38.33 15.24 0.70
C PRO A 219 37.60 14.14 1.47
N GLY A 220 37.10 13.14 0.73
CA GLY A 220 36.40 11.98 1.29
C GLY A 220 35.01 12.27 1.87
N PHE A 221 34.42 13.44 1.58
CA PHE A 221 33.12 13.84 2.10
C PHE A 221 31.95 13.07 1.48
N ILE A 222 31.99 12.82 0.17
CA ILE A 222 31.03 11.94 -0.50
C ILE A 222 31.70 10.62 -0.84
N LYS A 223 31.20 9.53 -0.27
CA LYS A 223 31.58 8.15 -0.59
C LYS A 223 30.56 7.56 -1.56
N VAL A 224 31.01 6.74 -2.49
CA VAL A 224 30.14 5.95 -3.37
C VAL A 224 30.42 4.47 -3.13
N VAL A 225 29.37 3.70 -2.87
CA VAL A 225 29.36 2.25 -2.80
C VAL A 225 28.52 1.77 -3.98
N ARG A 226 29.07 0.91 -4.85
CA ARG A 226 28.32 0.31 -5.95
C ARG A 226 28.26 -1.21 -5.77
N HIS A 227 27.07 -1.78 -5.86
CA HIS A 227 26.92 -3.24 -5.90
C HIS A 227 27.23 -3.80 -7.30
N SER A 228 27.63 -5.07 -7.38
CA SER A 228 27.94 -5.77 -8.65
C SER A 228 26.74 -6.49 -9.28
N LYS A 229 25.59 -6.42 -8.61
CA LYS A 229 24.25 -6.89 -9.00
C LYS A 229 23.25 -6.14 -8.11
N GLN A 230 21.97 -6.18 -8.44
CA GLN A 230 20.92 -5.65 -7.56
C GLN A 230 20.79 -6.56 -6.31
N GLU A 231 20.86 -5.97 -5.12
CA GLU A 231 20.77 -6.64 -3.81
C GLU A 231 19.52 -6.21 -3.01
N GLY A 232 18.83 -5.16 -3.44
CA GLY A 232 17.62 -4.63 -2.84
C GLY A 232 17.88 -3.55 -1.79
N LEU A 233 16.80 -2.86 -1.41
CA LEU A 233 16.80 -1.76 -0.45
C LEU A 233 17.39 -2.17 0.90
N ILE A 234 17.08 -3.39 1.37
CA ILE A 234 17.48 -3.87 2.69
C ILE A 234 19.00 -3.98 2.79
N ARG A 235 19.63 -4.72 1.88
CA ARG A 235 21.09 -4.89 1.84
C ARG A 235 21.79 -3.58 1.49
N SER A 236 21.21 -2.73 0.64
CA SER A 236 21.74 -1.39 0.34
C SER A 236 21.82 -0.47 1.56
N ARG A 237 20.78 -0.46 2.43
CA ARG A 237 20.85 0.28 3.71
C ARG A 237 21.97 -0.27 4.61
N VAL A 238 22.17 -1.59 4.65
CA VAL A 238 23.24 -2.21 5.45
C VAL A 238 24.64 -1.93 4.85
N SER A 239 24.82 -1.99 3.53
CA SER A 239 26.07 -1.59 2.84
C SER A 239 26.44 -0.13 3.08
N GLY A 240 25.45 0.77 3.08
CA GLY A 240 25.66 2.18 3.43
C GLY A 240 26.04 2.38 4.90
N TRP A 241 25.41 1.66 5.82
CA TRP A 241 25.82 1.63 7.23
C TRP A 241 27.24 1.08 7.42
N ARG A 242 27.64 0.01 6.69
CA ARG A 242 29.01 -0.56 6.72
C ARG A 242 30.09 0.45 6.29
N ALA A 243 29.74 1.42 5.45
CA ALA A 243 30.64 2.49 5.00
C ALA A 243 30.65 3.74 5.92
N ALA A 244 29.76 3.81 6.90
CA ALA A 244 29.56 4.96 7.78
C ALA A 244 30.52 5.00 8.98
N THR A 245 31.01 6.19 9.30
CA THR A 245 32.04 6.42 10.32
C THR A 245 31.61 7.34 11.47
N ALA A 246 30.52 8.11 11.30
CA ALA A 246 29.99 8.94 12.37
C ALA A 246 29.36 8.12 13.52
N PRO A 247 29.11 8.72 14.69
CA PRO A 247 28.35 8.06 15.77
C PRO A 247 26.90 7.74 15.40
N VAL A 248 26.26 8.58 14.57
CA VAL A 248 24.86 8.42 14.13
C VAL A 248 24.80 8.21 12.62
N VAL A 249 23.89 7.34 12.16
CA VAL A 249 23.62 7.14 10.72
C VAL A 249 22.17 7.49 10.43
N ALA A 250 21.97 8.26 9.36
CA ALA A 250 20.67 8.54 8.78
C ALA A 250 20.52 7.72 7.49
N LEU A 251 19.55 6.81 7.45
CA LEU A 251 19.30 5.87 6.36
C LEU A 251 18.07 6.34 5.56
N PHE A 252 18.31 6.93 4.39
CA PHE A 252 17.31 7.61 3.58
C PHE A 252 17.26 7.12 2.13
N ASP A 253 16.11 7.33 1.50
CA ASP A 253 15.90 7.09 0.08
C ASP A 253 16.41 8.31 -0.72
N ALA A 254 16.87 8.14 -1.95
CA ALA A 254 17.52 9.22 -2.73
C ALA A 254 16.60 10.34 -3.23
N HIS A 255 15.31 10.33 -2.89
CA HIS A 255 14.26 11.25 -3.39
C HIS A 255 13.61 12.06 -2.26
N VAL A 256 14.41 12.89 -1.58
CA VAL A 256 14.00 13.68 -0.40
C VAL A 256 14.53 15.11 -0.41
N GLU A 257 13.82 16.05 0.20
CA GLU A 257 14.27 17.43 0.38
C GLU A 257 14.19 17.86 1.85
N PHE A 258 15.33 18.24 2.42
CA PHE A 258 15.48 18.53 3.85
C PHE A 258 14.94 19.91 4.23
N ASN A 259 14.23 19.99 5.35
CA ASN A 259 13.78 21.26 5.92
C ASN A 259 14.82 21.85 6.90
N VAL A 260 14.61 23.09 7.32
CA VAL A 260 15.53 23.79 8.25
C VAL A 260 15.47 23.19 9.66
N GLY A 261 16.64 22.93 10.26
CA GLY A 261 16.75 22.44 11.63
C GLY A 261 16.21 21.02 11.83
N TRP A 262 16.41 20.14 10.83
CA TRP A 262 15.90 18.77 10.85
C TRP A 262 16.77 17.82 11.69
N ALA A 263 18.07 18.07 11.77
CA ALA A 263 19.04 17.13 12.31
C ALA A 263 19.19 17.29 13.82
N GLU A 264 19.25 18.52 14.30
CA GLU A 264 19.47 18.92 15.68
C GLU A 264 18.48 18.27 16.68
N PRO A 265 17.15 18.30 16.46
CA PRO A 265 16.19 17.58 17.31
C PRO A 265 16.41 16.06 17.35
N ILE A 266 16.69 15.44 16.20
CA ILE A 266 16.94 14.00 16.12
C ILE A 266 18.23 13.63 16.88
N LEU A 267 19.30 14.38 16.65
CA LEU A 267 20.61 14.13 17.23
C LEU A 267 20.62 14.39 18.74
N GLN A 268 19.82 15.33 19.25
CA GLN A 268 19.61 15.49 20.70
C GLN A 268 18.94 14.24 21.28
N ARG A 269 17.82 13.79 20.69
CA ARG A 269 17.04 12.66 21.21
C ARG A 269 17.82 11.33 21.21
N ILE A 270 18.74 11.14 20.27
CA ILE A 270 19.69 9.99 20.24
C ILE A 270 20.86 10.20 21.21
N GLN A 271 21.35 11.44 21.41
CA GLN A 271 22.38 11.73 22.42
C GLN A 271 21.88 11.51 23.85
N GLU A 272 20.60 11.80 24.12
CA GLU A 272 19.93 11.49 25.39
C GLU A 272 19.80 9.98 25.65
N ASP A 273 19.75 9.16 24.58
CA ASP A 273 19.49 7.72 24.65
C ASP A 273 19.77 7.05 23.29
N ARG A 274 20.87 6.30 23.23
CA ARG A 274 21.31 5.57 22.03
C ARG A 274 20.32 4.50 21.52
N THR A 275 19.34 4.10 22.34
CA THR A 275 18.41 3.00 21.99
C THR A 275 17.18 3.46 21.19
N ARG A 276 17.10 4.76 20.89
CA ARG A 276 16.01 5.35 20.10
C ARG A 276 16.30 5.26 18.61
N ILE A 277 15.32 4.80 17.84
CA ILE A 277 15.28 5.00 16.38
C ILE A 277 14.25 6.08 16.07
N ILE A 278 14.64 7.07 15.26
CA ILE A 278 13.85 8.28 15.06
C ILE A 278 13.54 8.46 13.58
N SER A 279 12.26 8.53 13.26
CA SER A 279 11.74 9.01 11.99
C SER A 279 11.64 10.54 12.01
N PRO A 280 12.00 11.25 10.92
CA PRO A 280 11.47 12.58 10.70
C PRO A 280 9.94 12.52 10.54
N SER A 281 9.26 13.67 10.65
CA SER A 281 7.92 13.84 10.08
C SER A 281 8.07 14.07 8.57
N PHE A 282 7.29 13.36 7.76
CA PHE A 282 7.35 13.52 6.30
C PHE A 282 6.45 14.65 5.81
N ASP A 283 6.74 15.13 4.61
CA ASP A 283 5.89 15.99 3.78
C ASP A 283 5.88 15.42 2.35
N ASN A 284 4.81 15.62 1.59
CA ASN A 284 4.68 15.02 0.26
C ASN A 284 5.20 15.97 -0.84
N ILE A 285 6.23 15.56 -1.58
CA ILE A 285 6.61 16.16 -2.86
C ILE A 285 5.77 15.50 -3.96
N LYS A 286 4.68 16.15 -4.38
CA LYS A 286 3.75 15.58 -5.36
C LYS A 286 4.46 15.17 -6.65
N TYR A 287 4.23 13.93 -7.11
CA TYR A 287 4.92 13.36 -8.28
C TYR A 287 4.72 14.14 -9.59
N ASP A 288 3.61 14.87 -9.75
CA ASP A 288 3.23 15.58 -10.97
C ASP A 288 3.88 16.97 -11.08
N THR A 289 3.89 17.70 -9.97
CA THR A 289 4.11 19.14 -9.89
C THR A 289 5.32 19.52 -9.02
N PHE A 290 5.90 18.57 -8.28
CA PHE A 290 6.96 18.79 -7.29
C PHE A 290 6.61 19.82 -6.20
N MET A 291 5.33 20.21 -6.06
CA MET A 291 4.86 21.02 -4.94
C MET A 291 4.92 20.22 -3.64
N ILE A 292 5.20 20.91 -2.53
CA ILE A 292 5.26 20.28 -1.21
C ILE A 292 3.93 20.51 -0.47
N GLU A 293 3.31 19.42 -0.05
CA GLU A 293 2.07 19.38 0.70
C GLU A 293 2.34 18.88 2.13
N GLU A 294 1.79 19.58 3.13
CA GLU A 294 2.00 19.21 4.52
C GLU A 294 1.23 17.94 4.89
N TYR A 295 1.95 16.91 5.36
CA TYR A 295 1.30 15.75 5.98
C TYR A 295 0.99 16.01 7.47
N PRO A 296 -0.18 15.58 7.99
CA PRO A 296 -0.51 15.73 9.39
C PRO A 296 0.47 15.02 10.33
N LEU A 297 0.73 15.64 11.49
CA LEU A 297 1.51 15.02 12.56
C LEU A 297 0.85 13.70 13.00
N SER A 298 1.60 12.62 12.86
CA SER A 298 1.11 11.24 12.93
C SER A 298 2.13 10.32 13.58
N ALA A 299 1.62 9.24 14.21
CA ALA A 299 2.42 8.06 14.51
C ALA A 299 2.45 7.15 13.27
N GLN A 300 3.33 6.16 13.24
CA GLN A 300 3.45 5.20 12.13
C GLN A 300 3.18 3.78 12.66
N GLY A 301 2.25 3.08 12.02
CA GLY A 301 1.87 1.70 12.33
C GLY A 301 1.79 0.85 11.08
N PHE A 302 1.07 -0.27 11.15
CA PHE A 302 0.96 -1.23 10.05
C PHE A 302 -0.31 -2.10 10.19
N ASP A 303 -0.73 -2.71 9.09
CA ASP A 303 -1.80 -3.72 9.07
C ASP A 303 -1.24 -5.16 9.12
N TRP A 304 -2.12 -6.17 9.08
CA TRP A 304 -1.70 -7.57 9.13
C TRP A 304 -1.06 -8.10 7.84
N GLU A 305 -1.12 -7.37 6.72
CA GLU A 305 -0.27 -7.66 5.54
C GLU A 305 1.16 -7.13 5.73
N LEU A 306 1.37 -6.29 6.75
CA LEU A 306 2.57 -5.52 7.08
C LEU A 306 2.79 -4.30 6.17
N TRP A 307 1.75 -3.76 5.54
CA TRP A 307 1.82 -2.43 4.94
C TRP A 307 1.80 -1.36 6.02
N CYS A 308 2.61 -0.32 5.85
CA CYS A 308 2.66 0.77 6.82
C CYS A 308 1.47 1.72 6.66
N ARG A 309 0.91 2.16 7.79
CA ARG A 309 -0.20 3.12 7.89
C ARG A 309 0.20 4.30 8.76
N TYR A 310 -0.20 5.51 8.37
CA TYR A 310 -0.18 6.64 9.29
C TYR A 310 -1.30 6.47 10.34
N LEU A 311 -0.98 6.78 11.59
CA LEU A 311 -1.88 6.69 12.73
C LEU A 311 -2.07 8.06 13.38
N ASN A 312 -3.22 8.26 14.00
CA ASN A 312 -3.40 9.36 14.94
C ASN A 312 -2.36 9.26 16.08
N PRO A 313 -1.67 10.35 16.48
CA PRO A 313 -0.77 10.34 17.62
C PRO A 313 -1.50 9.87 18.90
N PRO A 314 -0.83 9.17 19.83
CA PRO A 314 -1.46 8.66 21.04
C PRO A 314 -2.23 9.73 21.83
N LYS A 315 -3.35 9.36 22.45
CA LYS A 315 -4.18 10.30 23.24
C LYS A 315 -3.40 10.99 24.37
N SER A 316 -2.39 10.31 24.91
CA SER A 316 -1.42 10.84 25.88
C SER A 316 -0.52 11.95 25.33
N TRP A 317 -0.23 11.98 24.02
CA TRP A 317 0.51 13.05 23.35
C TRP A 317 -0.38 14.29 23.16
N TRP A 318 -1.60 14.11 22.64
CA TRP A 318 -2.56 15.21 22.48
C TRP A 318 -2.86 15.93 23.80
N ASN A 319 -3.00 15.18 24.90
CA ASN A 319 -3.22 15.72 26.24
C ASN A 319 -2.08 16.60 26.77
N GLN A 320 -0.88 16.55 26.20
CA GLN A 320 0.24 17.42 26.58
C GLN A 320 0.17 18.81 25.93
N GLY A 321 -0.63 18.99 24.86
CA GLY A 321 -0.74 20.24 24.10
C GLY A 321 0.51 20.66 23.30
N ASN A 322 1.67 20.08 23.59
CA ASN A 322 2.94 20.43 22.95
C ASN A 322 3.13 19.70 21.60
N ARG A 323 2.73 20.35 20.51
CA ARG A 323 2.92 19.85 19.13
C ARG A 323 4.38 19.69 18.68
N SER A 324 5.35 20.15 19.48
CA SER A 324 6.79 19.98 19.20
C SER A 324 7.39 18.74 19.87
N ALA A 325 6.67 18.07 20.77
CA ALA A 325 7.15 16.89 21.47
C ALA A 325 7.22 15.65 20.54
N PRO A 326 8.21 14.74 20.70
CA PRO A 326 8.25 13.49 19.97
C PRO A 326 6.97 12.66 20.13
N ILE A 327 6.55 12.01 19.05
CA ILE A 327 5.40 11.11 19.00
C ILE A 327 5.94 9.68 19.12
N GLN A 328 5.54 8.94 20.15
CA GLN A 328 5.83 7.50 20.22
C GLN A 328 5.08 6.76 19.12
N SER A 329 5.78 5.86 18.41
CA SER A 329 5.32 5.27 17.16
C SER A 329 5.45 3.74 17.20
N PRO A 330 4.40 2.96 16.90
CA PRO A 330 4.50 1.50 16.83
C PRO A 330 5.59 0.98 15.88
N ALA A 331 5.73 1.60 14.72
CA ALA A 331 6.63 1.19 13.63
C ALA A 331 7.32 2.39 12.96
N LEU A 332 8.05 2.09 11.88
CA LEU A 332 8.73 3.03 10.99
C LEU A 332 8.15 2.88 9.58
N ILE A 333 7.93 3.99 8.85
CA ILE A 333 7.39 3.96 7.49
C ILE A 333 8.46 3.91 6.38
N GLY A 334 9.74 4.16 6.69
CA GLY A 334 10.83 3.94 5.72
C GLY A 334 12.16 4.59 6.13
N CYS A 335 12.27 5.90 5.91
CA CYS A 335 13.46 6.71 6.22
C CYS A 335 13.65 6.90 7.75
N PHE A 336 14.84 6.63 8.31
CA PHE A 336 15.08 6.77 9.77
C PHE A 336 16.52 7.10 10.14
N VAL A 337 16.73 7.49 11.41
CA VAL A 337 18.04 7.85 11.99
C VAL A 337 18.29 7.06 13.28
N VAL A 338 19.51 6.56 13.49
CA VAL A 338 19.88 5.66 14.60
C VAL A 338 21.36 5.79 15.00
N ASP A 339 21.69 5.51 16.27
CA ASP A 339 23.08 5.30 16.71
C ASP A 339 23.71 4.12 15.96
N ARG A 340 24.91 4.34 15.39
CA ARG A 340 25.56 3.40 14.49
C ARG A 340 25.87 2.05 15.16
N LEU A 341 26.27 2.05 16.43
CA LEU A 341 26.62 0.84 17.17
C LEU A 341 25.39 0.13 17.71
N TYR A 342 24.37 0.88 18.16
CA TYR A 342 23.11 0.29 18.62
C TYR A 342 22.44 -0.51 17.51
N PHE A 343 22.46 0.02 16.28
CA PHE A 343 21.91 -0.66 15.11
C PHE A 343 22.58 -2.01 14.84
N GLU A 344 23.90 -2.12 15.06
CA GLU A 344 24.66 -3.37 14.96
C GLU A 344 24.32 -4.34 16.11
N GLU A 345 24.25 -3.84 17.35
CA GLU A 345 23.88 -4.61 18.54
C GLU A 345 22.50 -5.27 18.41
N ILE A 346 21.53 -4.58 17.80
CA ILE A 346 20.19 -5.15 17.50
C ILE A 346 20.13 -5.93 16.19
N GLY A 347 21.23 -6.12 15.46
CA GLY A 347 21.30 -6.99 14.27
C GLY A 347 20.90 -6.35 12.93
N LEU A 348 21.10 -5.04 12.77
CA LEU A 348 20.96 -4.29 11.51
C LEU A 348 19.55 -4.42 10.89
N LEU A 349 19.42 -4.81 9.62
CA LEU A 349 18.14 -5.16 8.98
C LEU A 349 18.10 -6.63 8.54
N ASP A 350 16.90 -7.07 8.14
CA ASP A 350 16.53 -8.28 7.40
C ASP A 350 17.39 -8.70 6.18
N GLU A 351 18.71 -8.88 6.22
CA GLU A 351 19.48 -9.23 4.99
C GLU A 351 19.02 -10.51 4.26
N GLY A 352 18.26 -11.41 4.90
CA GLY A 352 17.56 -12.54 4.25
C GLY A 352 16.20 -12.22 3.61
N MET A 353 15.71 -10.98 3.77
CA MET A 353 14.63 -10.39 2.98
C MET A 353 15.12 -10.04 1.57
N GLU A 354 14.17 -9.85 0.66
CA GLU A 354 14.42 -9.61 -0.76
C GLU A 354 13.78 -8.30 -1.23
N VAL A 355 14.49 -7.58 -2.11
CA VAL A 355 14.05 -6.36 -2.82
C VAL A 355 13.56 -5.23 -1.91
N TYR A 356 12.35 -5.32 -1.35
CA TYR A 356 11.64 -4.27 -0.63
C TYR A 356 10.54 -4.83 0.28
N GLY A 357 10.25 -4.14 1.40
CA GLY A 357 9.01 -4.25 2.13
C GLY A 357 9.06 -5.18 3.34
N GLY A 358 8.41 -4.74 4.42
CA GLY A 358 8.39 -5.40 5.72
C GLY A 358 9.63 -5.13 6.60
N GLU A 359 10.71 -4.55 6.06
CA GLU A 359 11.96 -4.34 6.81
C GLU A 359 11.84 -3.24 7.87
N ASN A 360 10.99 -2.26 7.58
CA ASN A 360 10.68 -1.11 8.43
C ASN A 360 9.72 -1.48 9.57
N VAL A 361 8.75 -2.37 9.30
CA VAL A 361 7.87 -3.00 10.29
C VAL A 361 8.65 -3.96 11.18
N GLU A 362 9.51 -4.80 10.61
CA GLU A 362 10.40 -5.72 11.35
C GLU A 362 11.27 -4.97 12.35
N LEU A 363 11.94 -3.89 11.90
CA LEU A 363 12.76 -3.04 12.76
C LEU A 363 11.93 -2.40 13.87
N GLY A 364 10.72 -1.90 13.57
CA GLY A 364 9.82 -1.31 14.55
C GLY A 364 9.41 -2.29 15.65
N ILE A 365 8.94 -3.48 15.27
CA ILE A 365 8.56 -4.55 16.22
C ILE A 365 9.77 -4.97 17.06
N ARG A 366 10.92 -5.21 16.41
CA ARG A 366 12.17 -5.63 17.07
C ARG A 366 12.66 -4.62 18.09
N VAL A 367 12.76 -3.33 17.73
CA VAL A 367 13.25 -2.27 18.63
C VAL A 367 12.44 -2.24 19.92
N TRP A 368 11.11 -2.19 19.81
CA TRP A 368 10.22 -2.16 20.95
C TRP A 368 10.25 -3.45 21.78
N GLN A 369 10.24 -4.64 21.15
CA GLN A 369 10.34 -5.89 21.89
C GLN A 369 11.69 -6.04 22.60
N CYS A 370 12.78 -5.59 21.99
CA CYS A 370 14.15 -5.76 22.51
C CYS A 370 14.62 -4.59 23.41
N GLY A 371 13.73 -3.66 23.78
CA GLY A 371 13.94 -2.69 24.86
C GLY A 371 14.40 -1.29 24.45
N GLY A 372 14.45 -0.97 23.16
CA GLY A 372 14.54 0.41 22.67
C GLY A 372 13.16 1.02 22.43
N SER A 373 13.12 2.17 21.74
CA SER A 373 11.87 2.84 21.35
C SER A 373 11.93 3.48 19.97
N VAL A 374 10.77 3.62 19.32
CA VAL A 374 10.62 4.32 18.05
C VAL A 374 9.84 5.62 18.23
N GLU A 375 10.38 6.71 17.70
CA GLU A 375 9.79 8.06 17.77
C GLU A 375 9.67 8.69 16.37
N VAL A 376 8.58 9.42 16.13
CA VAL A 376 8.47 10.41 15.03
C VAL A 376 8.69 11.80 15.63
N HIS A 377 9.57 12.62 15.05
CA HIS A 377 9.89 13.94 15.61
C HIS A 377 9.25 15.11 14.82
N PRO A 378 8.20 15.78 15.33
CA PRO A 378 7.47 16.84 14.60
C PRO A 378 8.34 18.01 14.10
N CYS A 379 9.37 18.40 14.86
CA CYS A 379 10.27 19.47 14.44
C CYS A 379 11.26 19.08 13.34
N ALA A 380 11.44 17.78 13.07
CA ALA A 380 12.35 17.28 12.05
C ALA A 380 11.56 16.94 10.78
N ARG A 381 11.33 17.92 9.90
CA ARG A 381 10.58 17.71 8.66
C ARG A 381 11.49 17.44 7.47
N ILE A 382 11.12 16.44 6.67
CA ILE A 382 11.78 16.07 5.41
C ILE A 382 10.68 15.77 4.39
N ALA A 383 10.72 16.45 3.24
CA ALA A 383 9.79 16.17 2.15
C ALA A 383 10.27 14.96 1.34
N HIS A 384 9.38 14.10 0.88
CA HIS A 384 9.69 12.84 0.15
C HIS A 384 8.80 12.72 -1.10
N ILE A 385 9.31 12.17 -2.20
CA ILE A 385 8.52 11.98 -3.43
C ILE A 385 7.63 10.74 -3.33
N GLU A 386 6.33 10.95 -3.09
CA GLU A 386 5.31 9.91 -3.22
C GLU A 386 5.11 9.56 -4.70
N ARG A 387 5.75 8.47 -5.16
CA ARG A 387 5.66 8.02 -6.56
C ARG A 387 4.25 7.51 -6.90
N ALA A 388 3.79 7.79 -8.11
CA ALA A 388 2.56 7.23 -8.64
C ALA A 388 2.62 5.69 -8.82
N HIS A 389 3.81 5.16 -9.10
CA HIS A 389 4.10 3.72 -9.15
C HIS A 389 5.57 3.44 -8.77
N LYS A 390 5.87 2.19 -8.37
CA LYS A 390 7.19 1.78 -7.88
C LYS A 390 7.95 0.99 -8.97
N PRO A 391 9.00 1.52 -9.61
CA PRO A 391 9.65 0.90 -10.77
C PRO A 391 10.73 -0.16 -10.39
N TYR A 392 10.58 -0.85 -9.26
CA TYR A 392 11.67 -1.65 -8.66
C TYR A 392 11.72 -3.12 -9.12
N THR A 393 10.56 -3.69 -9.50
CA THR A 393 10.37 -5.07 -9.98
C THR A 393 8.94 -5.20 -10.52
N GLU A 394 8.70 -6.15 -11.42
CA GLU A 394 7.39 -6.41 -12.03
C GLU A 394 6.43 -7.13 -11.06
N ASP A 395 6.93 -8.10 -10.28
CA ASP A 395 6.18 -8.72 -9.18
C ASP A 395 6.78 -8.32 -7.81
N LEU A 396 6.27 -7.22 -7.28
CA LEU A 396 6.55 -6.80 -5.91
C LEU A 396 5.82 -7.68 -4.86
N THR A 397 4.75 -8.38 -5.27
CA THR A 397 3.83 -9.07 -4.37
C THR A 397 4.45 -10.31 -3.75
N SER A 398 5.16 -11.13 -4.53
CA SER A 398 5.83 -12.33 -4.02
C SER A 398 6.93 -11.99 -3.00
N HIS A 399 7.79 -11.02 -3.29
CA HIS A 399 8.85 -10.59 -2.36
C HIS A 399 8.29 -10.01 -1.06
N VAL A 400 7.31 -9.08 -1.12
CA VAL A 400 6.72 -8.49 0.09
C VAL A 400 6.02 -9.57 0.92
N ARG A 401 5.26 -10.47 0.29
CA ARG A 401 4.61 -11.61 0.94
C ARG A 401 5.61 -12.52 1.65
N ARG A 402 6.71 -12.88 0.97
CA ARG A 402 7.80 -13.70 1.55
C ARG A 402 8.45 -13.00 2.74
N ASN A 403 8.76 -11.70 2.61
CA ASN A 403 9.35 -10.90 3.68
C ASN A 403 8.40 -10.82 4.89
N ALA A 404 7.09 -10.62 4.67
CA ALA A 404 6.09 -10.58 5.73
C ALA A 404 6.01 -11.89 6.52
N LEU A 405 6.10 -13.05 5.85
CA LEU A 405 6.19 -14.35 6.54
C LEU A 405 7.49 -14.52 7.36
N ARG A 406 8.64 -13.98 6.90
CA ARG A 406 9.87 -13.96 7.71
C ARG A 406 9.67 -13.16 9.01
N VAL A 407 9.02 -12.00 8.95
CA VAL A 407 8.68 -11.21 10.16
C VAL A 407 7.75 -11.99 11.08
N ALA A 408 6.69 -12.58 10.51
CA ALA A 408 5.68 -13.32 11.24
C ALA A 408 6.30 -14.51 12.02
N GLU A 409 7.14 -15.31 11.38
CA GLU A 409 7.78 -16.48 11.98
C GLU A 409 8.81 -16.14 13.07
N VAL A 410 9.44 -14.95 13.03
CA VAL A 410 10.47 -14.56 14.01
C VAL A 410 9.87 -13.79 15.19
N TRP A 411 8.99 -12.81 14.91
CA TRP A 411 8.66 -11.74 15.86
C TRP A 411 7.21 -11.75 16.36
N MET A 412 6.28 -12.44 15.69
CA MET A 412 4.83 -12.25 15.90
C MET A 412 4.15 -13.34 16.74
N ASP A 413 4.89 -14.32 17.25
CA ASP A 413 4.42 -15.35 18.19
C ASP A 413 3.11 -16.04 17.75
N GLU A 414 2.09 -16.12 18.61
CA GLU A 414 0.78 -16.71 18.27
C GLU A 414 0.00 -15.91 17.21
N PHE A 415 0.35 -14.63 17.03
CA PHE A 415 -0.28 -13.71 16.08
C PHE A 415 0.31 -13.79 14.66
N LYS A 416 1.37 -14.59 14.43
CA LYS A 416 1.84 -14.89 13.07
C LYS A 416 0.69 -15.35 12.16
N SER A 417 -0.25 -16.07 12.76
CA SER A 417 -1.52 -16.52 12.19
C SER A 417 -2.28 -15.43 11.43
N HIS A 418 -2.23 -14.18 11.88
CA HIS A 418 -2.96 -13.06 11.29
C HIS A 418 -2.33 -12.61 9.96
N VAL A 419 -1.01 -12.75 9.79
CA VAL A 419 -0.31 -12.47 8.53
C VAL A 419 -0.67 -13.51 7.46
N TYR A 420 -0.71 -14.79 7.85
CA TYR A 420 -1.23 -15.86 6.99
C TYR A 420 -2.70 -15.65 6.61
N MET A 421 -3.54 -15.17 7.54
CA MET A 421 -4.94 -14.83 7.28
C MET A 421 -5.10 -13.66 6.31
N ALA A 422 -4.34 -12.58 6.48
CA ALA A 422 -4.42 -11.39 5.62
C ALA A 422 -3.99 -11.72 4.18
N TRP A 423 -2.81 -12.32 4.01
CA TRP A 423 -2.29 -12.73 2.71
C TRP A 423 -2.99 -13.96 2.09
N ASN A 424 -3.97 -14.57 2.77
CA ASN A 424 -4.72 -15.75 2.32
C ASN A 424 -3.84 -16.99 2.02
N ILE A 425 -2.85 -17.25 2.88
CA ILE A 425 -1.87 -18.33 2.75
C ILE A 425 -2.13 -19.39 3.84
N PRO A 426 -2.15 -20.71 3.55
CA PRO A 426 -2.24 -21.72 4.59
C PRO A 426 -0.98 -21.72 5.49
N GLN A 427 -1.17 -21.92 6.80
CA GLN A 427 -0.08 -21.95 7.78
C GLN A 427 0.76 -23.22 7.69
N GLU A 428 0.11 -24.35 7.39
CA GLU A 428 0.74 -25.61 7.04
C GLU A 428 0.94 -25.64 5.52
N ASP A 429 2.11 -26.10 5.04
CA ASP A 429 2.44 -26.24 3.61
C ASP A 429 2.17 -25.00 2.73
N SER A 430 2.52 -23.81 3.25
CA SER A 430 2.35 -22.49 2.60
C SER A 430 2.88 -22.35 1.16
N GLY A 431 3.74 -23.26 0.70
CA GLY A 431 4.36 -23.25 -0.63
C GLY A 431 5.43 -22.18 -0.84
N ILE A 432 5.75 -21.36 0.17
CA ILE A 432 6.66 -20.22 0.07
C ILE A 432 7.94 -20.53 0.85
N ASP A 433 9.08 -20.57 0.16
CA ASP A 433 10.39 -20.65 0.81
C ASP A 433 10.78 -19.28 1.39
N ILE A 434 10.59 -19.13 2.70
CA ILE A 434 10.98 -17.94 3.44
C ILE A 434 12.50 -17.87 3.74
N GLY A 435 13.28 -18.90 3.39
CA GLY A 435 14.71 -19.02 3.68
C GLY A 435 15.02 -19.21 5.18
N ASP A 436 16.31 -19.34 5.54
CA ASP A 436 16.69 -19.51 6.94
C ASP A 436 16.42 -18.23 7.78
N ILE A 437 15.93 -18.47 8.99
CA ILE A 437 15.59 -17.49 10.02
C ILE A 437 16.22 -17.86 11.38
N SER A 438 17.10 -18.85 11.42
CA SER A 438 17.72 -19.37 12.64
C SER A 438 18.53 -18.31 13.38
N GLU A 439 19.32 -17.50 12.65
CA GLU A 439 20.06 -16.38 13.25
C GLU A 439 19.14 -15.32 13.84
N ARG A 440 18.00 -15.02 13.20
CA ARG A 440 17.00 -14.05 13.70
C ARG A 440 16.29 -14.57 14.96
N LYS A 441 15.95 -15.87 14.97
CA LYS A 441 15.41 -16.56 16.16
C LYS A 441 16.45 -16.66 17.28
N ALA A 442 17.74 -16.73 16.98
CA ALA A 442 18.83 -16.69 17.97
C ALA A 442 19.08 -15.28 18.52
N LEU A 443 19.07 -14.26 17.67
CA LEU A 443 19.16 -12.83 18.01
C LEU A 443 18.06 -12.42 19.00
N ARG A 444 16.79 -12.75 18.70
CA ARG A 444 15.64 -12.46 19.59
C ARG A 444 15.78 -13.09 20.97
N LYS A 445 16.33 -14.30 21.05
CA LYS A 445 16.65 -14.99 22.32
C LYS A 445 17.81 -14.32 23.07
N ARG A 446 18.89 -13.98 22.37
CA ARG A 446 20.10 -13.33 22.93
C ARG A 446 19.79 -11.97 23.55
N LEU A 447 18.92 -11.19 22.92
CA LEU A 447 18.46 -9.87 23.38
C LEU A 447 17.31 -9.94 24.40
N GLN A 448 16.84 -11.14 24.78
CA GLN A 448 15.76 -11.36 25.76
C GLN A 448 14.46 -10.57 25.47
N CYS A 449 14.12 -10.44 24.18
CA CYS A 449 13.03 -9.58 23.72
C CYS A 449 11.66 -10.06 24.20
N LYS A 450 10.72 -9.11 24.36
CA LYS A 450 9.33 -9.38 24.79
C LYS A 450 8.52 -10.14 23.73
N THR A 451 7.37 -10.65 24.14
CA THR A 451 6.41 -11.29 23.23
C THR A 451 5.67 -10.26 22.38
N PHE A 452 5.14 -10.69 21.23
CA PHE A 452 4.28 -9.86 20.40
C PHE A 452 2.99 -9.47 21.12
N ARG A 453 2.49 -10.35 22.01
CA ARG A 453 1.37 -10.02 22.92
C ARG A 453 1.65 -8.81 23.81
N TRP A 454 2.88 -8.67 24.32
CA TRP A 454 3.29 -7.48 25.08
C TRP A 454 3.33 -6.25 24.16
N TYR A 455 3.89 -6.38 22.95
CA TYR A 455 3.96 -5.30 21.97
C TYR A 455 2.56 -4.75 21.62
N LEU A 456 1.61 -5.62 21.26
CA LEU A 456 0.22 -5.23 20.98
C LEU A 456 -0.45 -4.52 22.17
N VAL A 457 -0.27 -5.04 23.40
CA VAL A 457 -0.94 -4.46 24.59
C VAL A 457 -0.34 -3.14 25.06
N ASN A 458 0.97 -2.90 24.84
CA ASN A 458 1.70 -1.77 25.43
C ASN A 458 2.10 -0.70 24.41
N ILE A 459 2.28 -1.08 23.14
CA ILE A 459 2.85 -0.22 22.09
C ILE A 459 1.85 0.05 20.97
N TYR A 460 1.07 -0.96 20.54
CA TYR A 460 0.08 -0.82 19.46
C TYR A 460 -1.33 -1.32 19.84
N PRO A 461 -1.94 -0.78 20.91
CA PRO A 461 -3.25 -1.25 21.40
C PRO A 461 -4.42 -0.94 20.45
N GLU A 462 -4.22 -0.07 19.46
CA GLU A 462 -5.18 0.20 18.40
C GLU A 462 -5.28 -0.93 17.36
N MET A 463 -4.30 -1.85 17.27
CA MET A 463 -4.30 -2.93 16.27
C MET A 463 -5.33 -4.02 16.61
N ARG A 464 -6.24 -4.33 15.67
CA ARG A 464 -7.40 -5.21 15.89
C ARG A 464 -6.97 -6.69 15.77
N MET A 465 -7.17 -7.47 16.84
CA MET A 465 -6.85 -8.90 16.90
C MET A 465 -8.03 -9.78 16.49
N TYR A 466 -7.77 -10.87 15.75
CA TYR A 466 -8.75 -11.79 15.18
C TYR A 466 -8.64 -13.21 15.77
N SER A 467 -8.54 -13.28 17.10
CA SER A 467 -8.27 -14.52 17.84
C SER A 467 -9.42 -15.54 17.87
N ASP A 468 -10.58 -15.23 17.28
CA ASP A 468 -11.76 -16.11 17.26
C ASP A 468 -12.03 -16.75 15.88
N THR A 469 -11.17 -16.52 14.88
CA THR A 469 -11.28 -17.13 13.54
C THR A 469 -10.97 -18.63 13.57
N VAL A 470 -11.77 -19.41 12.85
CA VAL A 470 -11.72 -20.90 12.78
C VAL A 470 -11.44 -21.39 11.35
N ALA A 471 -11.81 -20.60 10.33
CA ALA A 471 -11.48 -20.89 8.93
C ALA A 471 -11.35 -19.57 8.15
N TYR A 472 -10.50 -19.53 7.13
CA TYR A 472 -10.25 -18.31 6.35
C TYR A 472 -9.91 -18.58 4.88
N GLY A 473 -9.92 -17.51 4.09
CA GLY A 473 -9.62 -17.54 2.67
C GLY A 473 -10.87 -17.77 1.82
N VAL A 474 -10.69 -18.32 0.62
CA VAL A 474 -11.77 -18.28 -0.38
C VAL A 474 -12.87 -19.29 -0.11
N LEU A 475 -14.13 -18.88 -0.26
CA LEU A 475 -15.31 -19.74 -0.10
C LEU A 475 -15.86 -20.21 -1.47
N LYS A 476 -15.95 -21.54 -1.64
CA LYS A 476 -16.42 -22.23 -2.86
C LYS A 476 -17.62 -23.14 -2.60
N ASN A 477 -18.36 -23.50 -3.65
CA ASN A 477 -19.47 -24.45 -3.59
C ASN A 477 -19.25 -25.62 -4.55
N SER A 478 -19.58 -26.84 -4.12
CA SER A 478 -19.42 -28.08 -4.91
C SER A 478 -20.06 -28.09 -6.30
N LEU A 479 -21.08 -27.25 -6.55
CA LEU A 479 -21.72 -27.14 -7.87
C LEU A 479 -20.88 -26.34 -8.89
N LYS A 480 -20.01 -25.45 -8.39
CA LYS A 480 -19.24 -24.47 -9.17
C LYS A 480 -17.94 -24.13 -8.45
N ASN A 481 -16.89 -24.93 -8.70
CA ASN A 481 -15.55 -24.77 -8.09
C ASN A 481 -14.71 -23.65 -8.74
N ASP A 482 -15.16 -23.21 -9.92
CA ASP A 482 -14.73 -22.08 -10.74
C ASP A 482 -15.25 -20.73 -10.23
N LEU A 483 -16.34 -20.73 -9.44
CA LEU A 483 -16.93 -19.53 -8.87
C LEU A 483 -16.73 -19.47 -7.35
N CYS A 484 -16.49 -18.26 -6.87
CA CYS A 484 -16.17 -17.96 -5.48
C CYS A 484 -17.13 -16.90 -4.93
N LEU A 485 -17.39 -16.93 -3.63
CA LEU A 485 -18.08 -15.85 -2.93
C LEU A 485 -17.18 -14.62 -2.91
N ASP A 486 -17.75 -13.47 -3.26
CA ASP A 486 -17.04 -12.20 -3.42
C ASP A 486 -17.83 -11.07 -2.73
N GLN A 487 -17.14 -10.07 -2.21
CA GLN A 487 -17.72 -8.84 -1.67
C GLN A 487 -18.57 -8.11 -2.71
N GLY A 488 -18.15 -8.13 -3.98
CA GLY A 488 -18.73 -7.33 -5.05
C GLY A 488 -18.48 -5.82 -4.88
N PRO A 489 -19.16 -4.97 -5.67
CA PRO A 489 -19.00 -3.51 -5.59
C PRO A 489 -19.39 -2.96 -4.21
N ASP A 490 -18.49 -2.16 -3.60
CA ASP A 490 -18.64 -1.66 -2.24
C ASP A 490 -19.94 -0.92 -1.95
N ASN A 491 -20.45 -0.21 -2.94
CA ASN A 491 -21.68 0.60 -2.85
C ASN A 491 -22.92 -0.28 -2.61
N ASP A 492 -22.98 -1.46 -3.25
CA ASP A 492 -24.19 -2.28 -3.26
C ASP A 492 -24.39 -3.05 -1.95
N ASN A 493 -23.30 -3.41 -1.26
CA ASN A 493 -23.35 -4.24 -0.04
C ASN A 493 -24.18 -5.53 -0.25
N VAL A 494 -24.09 -6.10 -1.44
CA VAL A 494 -24.67 -7.38 -1.87
C VAL A 494 -23.50 -8.26 -2.28
N PRO A 495 -23.24 -9.40 -1.62
CA PRO A 495 -22.17 -10.28 -2.05
C PRO A 495 -22.55 -10.92 -3.39
N ILE A 496 -21.56 -11.17 -4.23
CA ILE A 496 -21.75 -11.74 -5.57
C ILE A 496 -21.06 -13.10 -5.70
N LEU A 497 -21.24 -13.73 -6.86
CA LEU A 497 -20.39 -14.83 -7.32
C LEU A 497 -19.53 -14.31 -8.45
N TYR A 498 -18.22 -14.54 -8.34
CA TYR A 498 -17.27 -14.13 -9.35
C TYR A 498 -16.25 -15.23 -9.62
N LEU A 499 -15.45 -15.08 -10.67
CA LEU A 499 -14.36 -16.00 -10.98
C LEU A 499 -13.36 -16.02 -9.82
N CYS A 500 -12.93 -17.21 -9.41
CA CYS A 500 -12.01 -17.38 -8.29
C CYS A 500 -10.62 -16.80 -8.59
N HIS A 501 -10.32 -15.61 -8.06
CA HIS A 501 -9.01 -14.96 -8.14
C HIS A 501 -8.30 -14.84 -6.78
N GLY A 502 -9.00 -15.04 -5.65
CA GLY A 502 -8.39 -15.14 -4.32
C GLY A 502 -7.75 -13.86 -3.77
N MET A 503 -8.06 -12.71 -4.37
CA MET A 503 -7.71 -11.39 -3.85
C MET A 503 -8.66 -11.00 -2.70
N THR A 504 -8.33 -9.94 -1.97
CA THR A 504 -9.01 -9.48 -0.75
C THR A 504 -10.55 -9.45 -0.79
N PRO A 505 -11.25 -9.05 -1.89
CA PRO A 505 -12.72 -9.12 -1.99
C PRO A 505 -13.30 -10.54 -1.82
N GLN A 506 -12.51 -11.59 -2.08
CA GLN A 506 -12.88 -13.01 -1.96
C GLN A 506 -12.38 -13.66 -0.67
N ASN A 507 -11.70 -12.91 0.22
CA ASN A 507 -11.31 -13.44 1.52
C ASN A 507 -12.56 -13.54 2.41
N VAL A 508 -12.83 -14.75 2.91
CA VAL A 508 -13.93 -15.03 3.85
C VAL A 508 -13.33 -15.54 5.15
N TYR A 509 -13.82 -15.06 6.29
CA TYR A 509 -13.36 -15.50 7.61
C TYR A 509 -14.56 -15.97 8.44
N TYR A 510 -14.51 -17.24 8.86
CA TYR A 510 -15.53 -17.85 9.72
C TYR A 510 -15.05 -17.92 11.15
N THR A 511 -15.82 -17.38 12.09
CA THR A 511 -15.42 -17.29 13.50
C THR A 511 -16.19 -18.24 14.43
N SER A 512 -15.64 -18.49 15.61
CA SER A 512 -16.30 -19.28 16.66
C SER A 512 -17.60 -18.65 17.18
N ALA A 513 -17.79 -17.33 16.99
CA ALA A 513 -19.05 -16.61 17.19
C ALA A 513 -20.11 -16.89 16.09
N GLN A 514 -19.82 -17.81 15.17
CA GLN A 514 -20.66 -18.20 14.02
C GLN A 514 -20.89 -17.05 13.03
N LEU A 515 -19.92 -16.14 12.90
CA LEU A 515 -19.97 -15.03 11.94
C LEU A 515 -19.22 -15.41 10.65
N LEU A 516 -19.64 -14.83 9.54
CA LEU A 516 -18.94 -14.87 8.25
C LEU A 516 -18.59 -13.43 7.87
N HIS A 517 -17.32 -13.07 8.03
CA HIS A 517 -16.75 -11.83 7.53
C HIS A 517 -16.33 -12.04 6.08
N ILE A 518 -16.51 -11.04 5.22
CA ILE A 518 -16.21 -11.12 3.78
C ILE A 518 -15.50 -9.82 3.38
N GLY A 519 -14.38 -9.94 2.66
CA GLY A 519 -13.57 -8.82 2.20
C GLY A 519 -12.32 -8.55 3.04
N LEU A 520 -11.94 -7.28 3.13
CA LEU A 520 -10.84 -6.81 3.96
C LEU A 520 -11.18 -6.95 5.46
N LEU A 521 -10.25 -7.46 6.26
CA LEU A 521 -10.29 -7.32 7.71
C LEU A 521 -9.73 -5.94 8.07
N SER A 522 -10.50 -5.11 8.77
CA SER A 522 -9.98 -3.81 9.19
C SER A 522 -8.82 -3.99 10.18
N PRO A 523 -7.73 -3.21 10.06
CA PRO A 523 -6.52 -3.46 10.85
C PRO A 523 -6.53 -2.79 12.22
N THR A 524 -7.38 -1.77 12.45
CA THR A 524 -7.45 -1.04 13.72
C THR A 524 -8.85 -1.06 14.34
N ILE A 525 -8.93 -0.81 15.65
CA ILE A 525 -10.16 -0.96 16.44
C ILE A 525 -11.18 0.17 16.14
N ASP A 526 -10.70 1.33 15.73
CA ASP A 526 -11.48 2.52 15.33
C ASP A 526 -11.99 2.50 13.88
N ASP A 527 -11.44 1.62 13.05
CA ASP A 527 -11.79 1.37 11.65
C ASP A 527 -12.88 0.29 11.62
N ASP A 528 -14.17 0.62 11.40
CA ASP A 528 -15.29 -0.32 11.58
C ASP A 528 -15.74 -1.05 10.30
N ASP A 529 -14.95 -0.98 9.22
CA ASP A 529 -15.24 -1.53 7.87
C ASP A 529 -15.45 -3.06 7.79
N ASN A 530 -15.44 -3.78 8.92
CA ASN A 530 -15.68 -5.22 8.99
C ASN A 530 -17.12 -5.59 8.60
N LYS A 531 -17.30 -6.00 7.34
CA LYS A 531 -18.60 -6.45 6.79
C LYS A 531 -18.88 -7.93 7.11
N CYS A 532 -20.04 -8.18 7.72
CA CYS A 532 -20.59 -9.52 8.00
C CYS A 532 -21.68 -9.91 7.00
N LEU A 533 -21.81 -11.20 6.70
CA LEU A 533 -22.94 -11.76 5.95
C LEU A 533 -24.24 -11.79 6.80
N VAL A 534 -25.35 -11.26 6.27
CA VAL A 534 -26.64 -11.16 6.99
C VAL A 534 -27.82 -11.58 6.11
N ASP A 535 -28.79 -12.36 6.67
CA ASP A 535 -30.12 -12.52 6.05
C ASP A 535 -30.94 -11.23 6.28
N VAL A 536 -31.10 -10.46 5.21
CA VAL A 536 -31.98 -9.29 5.17
C VAL A 536 -33.14 -9.61 4.22
N ASN A 537 -34.35 -9.70 4.76
CA ASN A 537 -35.57 -9.99 3.98
C ASN A 537 -35.47 -11.22 3.05
N SER A 538 -34.71 -12.26 3.44
CA SER A 538 -34.45 -13.46 2.62
C SER A 538 -33.47 -13.26 1.45
N ARG A 539 -32.66 -12.20 1.48
CA ARG A 539 -31.52 -11.98 0.58
C ARG A 539 -30.22 -11.93 1.40
N PRO A 540 -29.09 -12.41 0.85
CA PRO A 540 -27.79 -12.18 1.47
C PRO A 540 -27.43 -10.69 1.30
N ARG A 541 -26.91 -10.06 2.37
CA ARG A 541 -26.32 -8.72 2.34
C ARG A 541 -25.04 -8.71 3.16
N LEU A 542 -24.15 -7.78 2.83
CA LEU A 542 -23.00 -7.42 3.64
C LEU A 542 -23.40 -6.23 4.51
N ILE A 543 -23.18 -6.33 5.82
CA ILE A 543 -23.45 -5.25 6.77
C ILE A 543 -22.37 -5.26 7.84
N GLU A 544 -21.81 -4.09 8.14
CA GLU A 544 -20.99 -3.77 9.30
C GLU A 544 -21.37 -4.61 10.54
N CYS A 545 -20.44 -5.43 11.02
CA CYS A 545 -20.71 -6.47 12.03
C CYS A 545 -21.25 -5.87 13.34
N GLY A 546 -20.71 -4.72 13.76
CA GLY A 546 -21.14 -3.99 14.96
C GLY A 546 -22.61 -3.56 14.88
N TYR A 547 -22.99 -2.86 13.81
CA TYR A 547 -24.38 -2.45 13.56
C TYR A 547 -25.31 -3.66 13.41
N ALA A 548 -24.92 -4.70 12.67
CA ALA A 548 -25.73 -5.91 12.49
C ALA A 548 -26.00 -6.63 13.82
N ALA A 549 -25.02 -6.69 14.73
CA ALA A 549 -25.18 -7.21 16.07
C ALA A 549 -26.09 -6.30 16.94
N ALA A 550 -25.84 -4.99 16.95
CA ALA A 550 -26.60 -4.00 17.72
C ALA A 550 -28.09 -3.96 17.32
N LYS A 551 -28.40 -4.05 16.02
CA LYS A 551 -29.78 -4.17 15.49
C LYS A 551 -30.34 -5.60 15.59
N ARG A 552 -29.64 -6.53 16.26
CA ARG A 552 -30.04 -7.93 16.51
C ARG A 552 -30.38 -8.70 15.23
N MET A 553 -29.69 -8.41 14.13
CA MET A 553 -29.95 -8.97 12.81
C MET A 553 -29.60 -10.47 12.72
N LYS A 554 -29.73 -11.05 11.53
CA LYS A 554 -29.54 -12.48 11.28
C LYS A 554 -28.11 -12.78 10.77
N LEU A 555 -27.10 -12.39 11.53
CA LEU A 555 -25.68 -12.52 11.16
C LEU A 555 -24.99 -13.84 11.57
N HIS A 556 -25.68 -14.74 12.28
CA HIS A 556 -25.08 -16.01 12.72
C HIS A 556 -25.42 -17.18 11.79
N TRP A 557 -24.39 -17.91 11.38
CA TRP A 557 -24.43 -19.00 10.42
C TRP A 557 -23.79 -20.27 10.98
N LEU A 558 -24.51 -21.37 10.96
CA LEU A 558 -23.97 -22.70 11.21
C LEU A 558 -23.22 -23.14 9.94
N PHE A 559 -21.93 -23.45 10.07
CA PHE A 559 -21.11 -24.00 9.00
C PHE A 559 -20.22 -25.13 9.53
N THR A 560 -20.04 -26.17 8.71
CA THR A 560 -19.02 -27.21 8.83
C THR A 560 -18.46 -27.49 7.43
N GLN A 561 -17.18 -27.87 7.33
CA GLN A 561 -16.54 -28.12 6.03
C GLN A 561 -17.27 -29.18 5.21
N GLY A 562 -17.54 -28.89 3.93
CA GLY A 562 -18.34 -29.75 3.05
C GLY A 562 -19.82 -29.87 3.44
N GLY A 563 -20.29 -29.08 4.40
CA GLY A 563 -21.70 -28.95 4.80
C GLY A 563 -22.37 -27.72 4.18
N SER A 564 -23.60 -27.44 4.60
CA SER A 564 -24.33 -26.23 4.22
C SER A 564 -24.08 -25.07 5.18
N ILE A 565 -24.23 -23.84 4.68
CA ILE A 565 -24.15 -22.60 5.49
C ILE A 565 -25.58 -22.21 5.89
N GLN A 566 -26.00 -22.53 7.12
CA GLN A 566 -27.39 -22.33 7.57
C GLN A 566 -27.53 -21.19 8.57
N ASN A 567 -28.41 -20.22 8.29
CA ASN A 567 -28.72 -19.13 9.21
C ASN A 567 -29.39 -19.65 10.49
N ARG A 568 -28.83 -19.31 11.65
CA ARG A 568 -29.32 -19.78 12.95
C ARG A 568 -30.76 -19.32 13.26
N LYS A 569 -31.14 -18.10 12.83
CA LYS A 569 -32.46 -17.50 13.11
C LYS A 569 -33.52 -17.87 12.08
N SER A 570 -33.23 -17.75 10.78
CA SER A 570 -34.24 -18.03 9.73
C SER A 570 -34.27 -19.48 9.25
N ARG A 571 -33.31 -20.31 9.66
CA ARG A 571 -33.16 -21.73 9.26
C ARG A 571 -32.95 -21.94 7.75
N ARG A 572 -32.77 -20.86 6.98
CA ARG A 572 -32.43 -20.88 5.55
C ARG A 572 -30.96 -21.16 5.35
N CYS A 573 -30.61 -21.78 4.22
CA CYS A 573 -29.21 -21.91 3.81
C CYS A 573 -28.84 -20.88 2.75
N LEU A 574 -27.56 -20.51 2.72
CA LEU A 574 -26.92 -19.91 1.55
C LEU A 574 -26.77 -20.99 0.48
N GLU A 575 -27.35 -20.76 -0.69
CA GLU A 575 -27.48 -21.75 -1.75
C GLU A 575 -27.24 -21.07 -3.10
N LEU A 576 -26.58 -21.77 -4.02
CA LEU A 576 -26.51 -21.41 -5.43
C LEU A 576 -27.82 -21.77 -6.13
N VAL A 577 -28.37 -20.84 -6.90
CA VAL A 577 -29.55 -21.06 -7.74
C VAL A 577 -29.21 -20.68 -9.17
N ALA A 578 -29.53 -21.55 -10.13
CA ALA A 578 -29.33 -21.25 -11.54
C ALA A 578 -30.17 -20.03 -11.96
N SER A 579 -29.59 -19.11 -12.72
CA SER A 579 -30.23 -17.88 -13.18
C SER A 579 -29.79 -17.58 -14.61
N GLY A 580 -30.74 -17.51 -15.53
CA GLY A 580 -30.45 -17.15 -16.94
C GLY A 580 -30.06 -15.68 -17.12
N ASP A 581 -30.43 -14.83 -16.16
CA ASP A 581 -30.20 -13.38 -16.21
C ASP A 581 -28.86 -12.94 -15.60
N ASN A 582 -28.02 -13.88 -15.12
CA ASN A 582 -26.72 -13.57 -14.52
C ASN A 582 -25.57 -14.16 -15.35
N GLU A 583 -24.48 -13.41 -15.52
CA GLU A 583 -23.37 -13.72 -16.43
C GLU A 583 -22.78 -15.13 -16.22
N PHE A 584 -22.59 -15.53 -14.96
CA PHE A 584 -22.02 -16.83 -14.60
C PHE A 584 -23.08 -17.96 -14.45
N GLY A 585 -24.33 -17.71 -14.87
CA GLY A 585 -25.43 -18.68 -14.86
C GLY A 585 -25.98 -19.07 -13.49
N TYR A 586 -25.43 -18.52 -12.40
CA TYR A 586 -25.80 -18.82 -11.02
C TYR A 586 -25.86 -17.54 -10.16
N GLN A 587 -26.71 -17.53 -9.14
CA GLN A 587 -26.83 -16.44 -8.16
C GLN A 587 -26.92 -16.97 -6.72
N LEU A 588 -26.57 -16.13 -5.75
CA LEU A 588 -26.70 -16.43 -4.32
C LEU A 588 -28.14 -16.21 -3.85
N ALA A 589 -28.74 -17.23 -3.23
CA ALA A 589 -30.07 -17.14 -2.63
C ALA A 589 -30.06 -17.61 -1.17
N LEU A 590 -31.02 -17.10 -0.37
CA LEU A 590 -31.33 -17.65 0.96
C LEU A 590 -32.66 -18.39 0.91
N GLN A 591 -32.60 -19.72 0.84
CA GLN A 591 -33.78 -20.57 0.64
C GLN A 591 -33.80 -21.76 1.60
N LYS A 592 -34.73 -22.71 1.40
CA LYS A 592 -34.70 -23.99 2.11
C LYS A 592 -33.43 -24.74 1.74
N CYS A 593 -32.75 -25.31 2.73
CA CYS A 593 -31.49 -26.03 2.52
C CYS A 593 -31.69 -27.21 1.55
N THR A 594 -30.92 -27.28 0.46
CA THR A 594 -30.99 -28.38 -0.52
C THR A 594 -29.88 -29.42 -0.33
N GLY A 595 -28.92 -29.14 0.55
CA GLY A 595 -27.79 -30.03 0.83
C GLY A 595 -26.52 -29.68 0.05
N GLN A 596 -26.44 -28.47 -0.52
CA GLN A 596 -25.22 -27.97 -1.15
C GLN A 596 -24.05 -27.91 -0.17
N LYS A 597 -22.87 -28.21 -0.68
CA LYS A 597 -21.63 -28.30 0.09
C LYS A 597 -20.77 -27.08 -0.16
N TRP A 598 -20.47 -26.35 0.90
CA TRP A 598 -19.58 -25.19 0.89
C TRP A 598 -18.22 -25.55 1.49
N PHE A 599 -17.17 -24.91 1.00
CA PHE A 599 -15.79 -25.13 1.42
C PHE A 599 -15.07 -23.80 1.56
N ILE A 600 -14.48 -23.54 2.73
CA ILE A 600 -13.51 -22.47 2.94
C ILE A 600 -12.11 -23.04 2.67
N THR A 601 -11.19 -22.25 2.11
CA THR A 601 -9.88 -22.75 1.64
C THR A 601 -8.99 -23.23 2.79
N ASN A 602 -8.82 -22.42 3.85
CA ASN A 602 -7.91 -22.70 4.95
C ASN A 602 -8.68 -22.96 6.26
N MET A 603 -8.25 -23.96 7.03
CA MET A 603 -8.79 -24.26 8.36
C MET A 603 -7.77 -23.90 9.45
N LEU A 604 -8.22 -23.27 10.52
CA LEU A 604 -7.45 -23.10 11.75
C LEU A 604 -7.87 -24.20 12.72
N PHE A 605 -7.11 -25.30 12.72
CA PHE A 605 -7.30 -26.34 13.73
C PHE A 605 -6.96 -25.78 15.10
N SER A 606 -7.93 -25.83 16.03
CA SER A 606 -7.66 -25.57 17.43
C SER A 606 -6.69 -26.63 17.94
N SER A 607 -5.53 -26.21 18.43
CA SER A 607 -4.49 -27.08 19.00
C SER A 607 -4.86 -27.57 20.40
N THR A 608 -6.01 -28.23 20.52
CA THR A 608 -6.40 -29.01 21.70
C THR A 608 -5.72 -30.38 21.67
N SER A 609 -4.51 -30.43 22.22
CA SER A 609 -3.76 -31.65 22.59
C SER A 609 -3.06 -31.41 23.93
#